data_AF-A0A2E5UFA2-F1
#
_entry.id   AF-A0A2E5UFA2-F1
#
_cell.length_a   1.000
_cell.length_b   1.000
_cell.length_c   1.000
_cell.angle_alpha   90.00
_cell.angle_beta   90.00
_cell.angle_gamma   90.00
#
_symmetry.space_group_name_H-M   'P 1'
#
loop_
_entity.id
_entity.type
_entity.pdbx_description
1 polymer ?
#
loop_
_entity_poly.entity_id
_entity_poly.type
_entity_poly.pdbx_seq_one_letter_code
_entity_poly.pdbx_strand_id
1 'polypeptide(L)'
;MMMHVKWRGLELPASVILDEKSATDTFGRFTIEPFERGFGTTIGNSLRRILLSSIEGSAITSVRVKGADHEFCTIEGVTQDMVDIVLNVKGLIVNVDSDEEKVLRLSASGPGEVTADLIEADPSVTVYNPNHVIATLTDSIDFEMELTIGRGRGYVPAAEQYATKDDQVIGEIPIDAVYSPVQRVRYRVENTRVGQQTNFDRLILDIWTDGTVSPEMCLVESAKILRKHLNAFVQFNSLGSSLVSAEAAAAAAVDEELIRKLEMPITELDLTVRSSNCLDMACITKVAQLVSMTDRELLGLRSFGRTSLREIKRKLEDLSLSLGMQLPPGVDGTIVMEDCGEGATFDLGEELPSEDAEFTIGEPTEEDAVETEVVATDDSAVTEEDSTEELTGGSEEGTE
;
A
#
# COMPACT_ATOMS: atom_id res chain seq x y z
N MET A 1 2.24 -37.40 12.38
CA MET A 1 3.69 -37.10 12.44
C MET A 1 3.85 -35.76 11.74
N MET A 2 4.03 -34.67 12.49
CA MET A 2 4.19 -33.34 11.87
C MET A 2 5.45 -33.36 11.01
N MET A 3 5.31 -33.06 9.72
CA MET A 3 6.45 -32.94 8.81
C MET A 3 7.18 -31.63 9.14
N HIS A 4 8.36 -31.73 9.72
CA HIS A 4 9.23 -30.58 9.98
C HIS A 4 9.88 -30.16 8.66
N VAL A 5 9.74 -28.88 8.31
CA VAL A 5 10.29 -28.32 7.08
C VAL A 5 11.74 -27.94 7.35
N LYS A 6 12.68 -28.61 6.67
CA LYS A 6 14.10 -28.30 6.75
C LYS A 6 14.50 -27.34 5.65
N TRP A 7 15.05 -26.19 6.03
CA TRP A 7 15.62 -25.25 5.08
C TRP A 7 17.12 -25.07 5.36
N ARG A 8 17.96 -25.53 4.42
CA ARG A 8 19.44 -25.43 4.53
C ARG A 8 20.01 -25.92 5.87
N GLY A 9 19.38 -26.93 6.48
CA GLY A 9 19.80 -27.51 7.76
C GLY A 9 19.17 -26.88 9.00
N LEU A 10 18.35 -25.83 8.85
CA LEU A 10 17.54 -25.25 9.93
C LEU A 10 16.17 -25.92 9.98
N GLU A 11 15.72 -26.27 11.20
CA GLU A 11 14.34 -26.69 11.42
C GLU A 11 13.42 -25.45 11.45
N LEU A 12 12.42 -25.42 10.56
CA LEU A 12 11.39 -24.38 10.57
C LEU A 12 10.11 -24.91 11.23
N PRO A 13 9.40 -24.06 12.00
CA PRO A 13 8.11 -24.42 12.55
C PRO A 13 7.09 -24.61 11.41
N ALA A 14 6.34 -25.71 11.46
CA ALA A 14 5.42 -26.09 10.38
C ALA A 14 4.01 -25.51 10.55
N SER A 15 3.56 -25.28 11.79
CA SER A 15 2.22 -24.81 12.09
C SER A 15 2.15 -24.11 13.44
N VAL A 16 1.25 -23.13 13.55
CA VAL A 16 0.84 -22.54 14.82
C VAL A 16 -0.30 -23.38 15.39
N ILE A 17 -0.20 -23.79 16.66
CA ILE A 17 -1.23 -24.56 17.35
C ILE A 17 -1.95 -23.63 18.33
N LEU A 18 -3.26 -23.47 18.17
CA LEU A 18 -4.10 -22.79 19.15
C LEU A 18 -4.52 -23.78 20.25
N ASP A 19 -4.44 -23.36 21.51
CA ASP A 19 -5.01 -24.11 22.63
C ASP A 19 -6.51 -23.83 22.75
N GLU A 20 -7.31 -24.58 21.99
CA GLU A 20 -8.79 -24.48 21.94
C GLU A 20 -9.46 -24.52 23.31
N LYS A 21 -8.85 -25.18 24.31
CA LYS A 21 -9.42 -25.28 25.67
C LYS A 21 -9.39 -23.95 26.42
N SER A 22 -8.45 -23.09 26.06
CA SER A 22 -8.27 -21.78 26.67
C SER A 22 -8.72 -20.64 25.76
N ALA A 23 -9.04 -20.94 24.50
CA ALA A 23 -9.43 -19.95 23.51
C ALA A 23 -10.80 -19.35 23.84
N THR A 24 -10.85 -18.03 23.82
CA THR A 24 -12.06 -17.20 23.90
C THR A 24 -11.91 -16.08 22.88
N ASP A 25 -13.00 -15.36 22.59
CA ASP A 25 -12.98 -14.28 21.58
C ASP A 25 -11.99 -13.15 21.94
N THR A 26 -11.67 -12.99 23.24
CA THR A 26 -10.75 -11.98 23.76
C THR A 26 -9.38 -12.53 24.19
N PHE A 27 -9.19 -13.86 24.19
CA PHE A 27 -7.93 -14.46 24.62
C PHE A 27 -7.56 -15.70 23.82
N GLY A 28 -6.31 -15.71 23.31
CA GLY A 28 -5.74 -16.84 22.58
C GLY A 28 -4.35 -17.21 23.10
N ARG A 29 -4.15 -18.52 23.35
CA ARG A 29 -2.83 -19.11 23.63
C ARG A 29 -2.35 -19.88 22.41
N PHE A 30 -1.22 -19.46 21.87
CA PHE A 30 -0.59 -20.04 20.69
C PHE A 30 0.70 -20.73 21.07
N THR A 31 0.87 -21.97 20.62
CA THR A 31 2.12 -22.71 20.71
C THR A 31 2.74 -22.85 19.32
N ILE A 32 4.01 -22.50 19.19
CA ILE A 32 4.79 -22.68 17.97
C ILE A 32 6.05 -23.48 18.29
N GLU A 33 6.22 -24.60 17.60
CA GLU A 33 7.40 -25.47 17.67
C GLU A 33 7.63 -26.19 16.33
N PRO A 34 8.88 -26.59 16.00
CA PRO A 34 10.12 -26.27 16.71
C PRO A 34 10.79 -24.98 16.21
N PHE A 35 11.45 -24.26 17.11
CA PHE A 35 12.40 -23.21 16.78
C PHE A 35 13.82 -23.63 17.11
N GLU A 36 14.78 -23.17 16.31
CA GLU A 36 16.19 -23.24 16.66
C GLU A 36 16.47 -22.46 17.96
N ARG A 37 17.52 -22.86 18.68
CA ARG A 37 17.88 -22.25 19.95
C ARG A 37 18.07 -20.74 19.81
N GLY A 38 17.35 -19.97 20.61
CA GLY A 38 17.39 -18.50 20.62
C GLY A 38 16.37 -17.84 19.69
N PHE A 39 15.89 -18.53 18.65
CA PHE A 39 14.87 -17.98 17.75
C PHE A 39 13.53 -17.80 18.46
N GLY A 40 13.18 -18.66 19.42
CA GLY A 40 11.94 -18.50 20.18
C GLY A 40 11.87 -17.14 20.89
N THR A 41 12.98 -16.68 21.47
CA THR A 41 13.05 -15.38 22.15
C THR A 41 13.02 -14.22 21.16
N THR A 42 13.77 -14.31 20.06
CA THR A 42 13.81 -13.26 19.03
C THR A 42 12.44 -13.05 18.38
N ILE A 43 11.78 -14.14 17.95
CA ILE A 43 10.46 -14.08 17.32
C ILE A 43 9.39 -13.67 18.34
N GLY A 44 9.41 -14.25 19.55
CA GLY A 44 8.45 -13.90 20.60
C GLY A 44 8.49 -12.43 21.00
N ASN A 45 9.69 -11.87 21.17
CA ASN A 45 9.86 -10.46 21.50
C ASN A 45 9.45 -9.54 20.33
N SER A 46 9.79 -9.92 19.10
CA SER A 46 9.45 -9.14 17.90
C SER A 46 7.93 -9.08 17.69
N LEU A 47 7.25 -10.22 17.76
CA LEU A 47 5.78 -10.29 17.65
C LEU A 47 5.10 -9.53 18.79
N ARG A 48 5.59 -9.65 20.03
CA ARG A 48 5.06 -8.89 21.17
C ARG A 48 5.11 -7.38 20.94
N ARG A 49 6.19 -6.87 20.35
CA ARG A 49 6.31 -5.43 20.05
C ARG A 49 5.28 -5.01 19.01
N ILE A 50 5.20 -5.74 17.91
CA ILE A 50 4.31 -5.41 16.79
C ILE A 50 2.84 -5.49 17.21
N LEU A 51 2.47 -6.54 17.97
CA LEU A 51 1.12 -6.71 18.49
C LEU A 51 0.65 -5.53 19.35
N LEU A 52 1.55 -4.93 20.14
CA LEU A 52 1.21 -3.80 21.01
C LEU A 52 1.23 -2.45 20.28
N SER A 53 2.02 -2.31 19.20
CA SER A 53 2.27 -1.01 18.56
C SER A 53 1.57 -0.79 17.23
N SER A 54 1.42 -1.82 16.40
CA SER A 54 1.25 -1.65 14.95
C SER A 54 -0.01 -2.30 14.40
N ILE A 55 -0.82 -2.95 15.24
CA ILE A 55 -2.14 -3.43 14.85
C ILE A 55 -3.06 -2.22 14.67
N GLU A 56 -3.86 -2.25 13.62
CA GLU A 56 -4.87 -1.24 13.35
C GLU A 56 -6.06 -1.42 14.27
N GLY A 57 -6.62 -0.31 14.71
CA GLY A 57 -7.88 -0.28 15.43
C GLY A 57 -8.52 1.10 15.36
N SER A 58 -9.60 1.25 16.12
CA SER A 58 -10.41 2.46 16.12
C SER A 58 -10.44 3.05 17.52
N ALA A 59 -10.45 4.38 17.59
CA ALA A 59 -10.52 5.11 18.84
C ALA A 59 -11.26 6.43 18.65
N ILE A 60 -11.84 6.93 19.74
CA ILE A 60 -12.46 8.25 19.78
C ILE A 60 -11.35 9.30 19.83
N THR A 61 -11.42 10.26 18.91
CA THR A 61 -10.40 11.28 18.67
C THR A 61 -10.77 12.62 19.29
N SER A 62 -12.04 12.99 19.22
CA SER A 62 -12.54 14.22 19.80
C SER A 62 -13.97 14.06 20.29
N VAL A 63 -14.33 14.91 21.24
CA VAL A 63 -15.65 14.95 21.85
C VAL A 63 -16.14 16.38 21.91
N ARG A 64 -17.41 16.58 21.59
CA ARG A 64 -18.10 17.85 21.76
C ARG A 64 -19.34 17.60 22.59
N VAL A 65 -19.49 18.31 23.71
CA VAL A 65 -20.66 18.21 24.58
C VAL A 65 -21.36 19.55 24.64
N LYS A 66 -22.69 19.53 24.52
CA LYS A 66 -23.50 20.75 24.60
C LYS A 66 -23.43 21.33 26.02
N GLY A 67 -23.03 22.60 26.13
CA GLY A 67 -22.85 23.29 27.40
C GLY A 67 -21.46 23.13 28.02
N ALA A 68 -20.52 22.48 27.32
CA ALA A 68 -19.13 22.34 27.74
C ALA A 68 -18.18 22.93 26.69
N ASP A 69 -17.61 24.11 26.97
CA ASP A 69 -16.67 24.77 26.07
C ASP A 69 -15.24 24.22 26.20
N HIS A 70 -14.91 23.61 27.34
CA HIS A 70 -13.57 23.11 27.65
C HIS A 70 -13.60 21.91 28.62
N GLU A 71 -12.50 21.15 28.70
CA GLU A 71 -12.39 19.92 29.51
C GLU A 71 -12.56 20.10 31.03
N PHE A 72 -12.36 21.31 31.56
CA PHE A 72 -12.46 21.60 33.00
C PHE A 72 -13.83 22.11 33.46
N CYS A 73 -14.87 22.08 32.60
CA CYS A 73 -16.17 22.60 33.00
C CYS A 73 -17.02 21.53 33.69
N THR A 74 -17.95 22.00 34.50
CA THR A 74 -19.00 21.19 35.13
C THR A 74 -20.31 21.44 34.41
N ILE A 75 -21.04 20.39 34.07
CA ILE A 75 -22.37 20.51 33.45
C ILE A 75 -23.39 20.42 34.58
N GLU A 76 -24.28 21.41 34.69
CA GLU A 76 -25.36 21.38 35.68
C GLU A 76 -26.24 20.14 35.46
N GLY A 77 -26.62 19.46 36.55
CA GLY A 77 -27.46 18.26 36.57
C GLY A 77 -26.82 16.98 35.99
N VAL A 78 -25.50 16.97 35.79
CA VAL A 78 -24.69 15.76 35.59
C VAL A 78 -23.87 15.51 36.85
N THR A 79 -23.76 14.24 37.26
CA THR A 79 -23.04 13.87 38.51
C THR A 79 -21.52 13.98 38.35
N GLN A 80 -21.01 13.71 37.14
CA GLN A 80 -19.59 13.68 36.80
C GLN A 80 -19.12 14.99 36.19
N ASP A 81 -17.85 15.32 36.40
CA ASP A 81 -17.16 16.43 35.73
C ASP A 81 -16.76 16.05 34.30
N MET A 82 -16.48 17.03 33.43
CA MET A 82 -16.09 16.75 32.04
C MET A 82 -14.83 15.89 31.91
N VAL A 83 -13.87 16.01 32.84
CA VAL A 83 -12.67 15.15 32.86
C VAL A 83 -13.04 13.68 33.06
N ASP A 84 -13.99 13.39 33.95
CA ASP A 84 -14.46 12.04 34.21
C ASP A 84 -15.25 11.48 33.02
N ILE A 85 -16.06 12.33 32.37
CA ILE A 85 -16.77 11.98 31.14
C ILE A 85 -15.77 11.62 30.04
N VAL A 86 -14.73 12.43 29.82
CA VAL A 86 -13.64 12.16 28.86
C VAL A 86 -12.95 10.82 29.16
N LEU A 87 -12.69 10.52 30.44
CA LEU A 87 -12.10 9.25 30.84
C LEU A 87 -13.02 8.06 30.57
N ASN A 88 -14.32 8.21 30.83
CA ASN A 88 -15.32 7.18 30.52
C ASN A 88 -15.46 6.96 29.02
N VAL A 89 -15.46 8.03 28.22
CA VAL A 89 -15.48 7.96 26.75
C VAL A 89 -14.25 7.23 26.23
N LYS A 90 -13.06 7.46 26.81
CA LYS A 90 -11.83 6.71 26.46
C LYS A 90 -11.93 5.21 26.75
N GLY A 91 -12.84 4.79 27.64
CA GLY A 91 -13.15 3.40 27.93
C GLY A 91 -14.09 2.71 26.94
N LEU A 92 -14.63 3.44 25.96
CA LEU A 92 -15.49 2.87 24.90
C LEU A 92 -14.66 2.04 23.92
N ILE A 93 -15.15 0.84 23.61
CA ILE A 93 -14.55 -0.05 22.63
C ILE A 93 -15.41 0.03 21.37
N VAL A 94 -14.87 0.69 20.35
CA VAL A 94 -15.54 0.95 19.08
C VAL A 94 -14.72 0.38 17.94
N ASN A 95 -15.40 -0.06 16.89
CA ASN A 95 -14.79 -0.45 15.63
C ASN A 95 -15.50 0.27 14.49
N VAL A 96 -14.72 0.87 13.61
CA VAL A 96 -15.22 1.52 12.40
C VAL A 96 -14.76 0.68 11.23
N ASP A 97 -15.63 0.38 10.27
CA ASP A 97 -15.27 -0.37 9.06
C ASP A 97 -14.69 0.50 7.93
N SER A 98 -14.96 1.82 7.96
CA SER A 98 -14.44 2.81 7.00
C SER A 98 -13.13 3.45 7.41
N ASP A 99 -12.35 3.94 6.44
CA ASP A 99 -11.11 4.68 6.67
C ASP A 99 -11.32 6.17 6.96
N GLU A 100 -12.53 6.70 6.71
CA GLU A 100 -12.89 8.08 7.01
C GLU A 100 -13.28 8.24 8.49
N GLU A 101 -13.03 9.43 9.04
CA GLU A 101 -13.56 9.82 10.35
C GLU A 101 -15.10 9.85 10.32
N LYS A 102 -15.72 9.31 11.37
CA LYS A 102 -17.19 9.30 11.53
C LYS A 102 -17.57 9.98 12.84
N VAL A 103 -18.71 10.67 12.83
CA VAL A 103 -19.24 11.37 14.00
C VAL A 103 -20.45 10.61 14.51
N LEU A 104 -20.38 10.12 15.74
CA LEU A 104 -21.51 9.52 16.43
C LEU A 104 -22.21 10.57 17.29
N ARG A 105 -23.52 10.39 17.50
CA ARG A 105 -24.31 11.25 18.36
C ARG A 105 -24.86 10.44 19.53
N LEU A 106 -24.82 11.02 20.71
CA LEU A 106 -25.48 10.51 21.88
C LEU A 106 -26.46 11.57 22.37
N SER A 107 -27.72 11.17 22.52
CA SER A 107 -28.77 12.01 23.10
C SER A 107 -29.44 11.27 24.26
N ALA A 108 -29.58 11.96 25.39
CA ALA A 108 -30.28 11.44 26.56
C ALA A 108 -31.04 12.58 27.24
N SER A 109 -32.23 12.27 27.77
CA SER A 109 -33.06 13.22 28.50
C SER A 109 -33.71 12.53 29.69
N GLY A 110 -33.75 13.24 30.82
CA GLY A 110 -34.30 12.73 32.08
C GLY A 110 -33.24 12.14 33.02
N PRO A 111 -33.60 11.94 34.31
CA PRO A 111 -32.68 11.42 35.31
C PRO A 111 -32.38 9.93 35.06
N GLY A 112 -31.10 9.54 35.09
CA GLY A 112 -30.68 8.16 34.85
C GLY A 112 -29.21 8.00 34.44
N GLU A 113 -28.78 6.75 34.28
CA GLU A 113 -27.48 6.41 33.72
C GLU A 113 -27.50 6.50 32.19
N VAL A 114 -26.53 7.21 31.63
CA VAL A 114 -26.30 7.32 30.20
C VAL A 114 -25.29 6.26 29.80
N THR A 115 -25.77 5.21 29.14
CA THR A 115 -24.95 4.09 28.68
C THR A 115 -24.58 4.22 27.21
N ALA A 116 -23.53 3.52 26.79
CA ALA A 116 -23.06 3.47 25.40
C ALA A 116 -24.11 2.92 24.41
N ASP A 117 -25.09 2.16 24.89
CA ASP A 117 -26.23 1.68 24.10
C ASP A 117 -27.12 2.80 23.53
N LEU A 118 -27.08 4.00 24.14
CA LEU A 118 -27.83 5.18 23.68
C LEU A 118 -27.11 5.94 22.55
N ILE A 119 -25.92 5.47 22.12
CA ILE A 119 -25.19 6.08 21.01
C ILE A 119 -25.90 5.73 19.71
N GLU A 120 -26.30 6.75 18.96
CA GLU A 120 -26.76 6.61 17.58
C GLU A 120 -25.54 6.32 16.70
N ALA A 121 -25.32 5.03 16.45
CA ALA A 121 -24.22 4.54 15.62
C ALA A 121 -24.62 4.45 14.14
N ASP A 122 -23.74 4.90 13.26
CA ASP A 122 -23.84 4.63 11.83
C ASP A 122 -23.72 3.12 11.56
N PRO A 123 -24.28 2.59 10.45
CA PRO A 123 -24.15 1.16 10.10
C PRO A 123 -22.71 0.67 9.93
N SER A 124 -21.75 1.59 9.74
CA SER A 124 -20.32 1.31 9.61
C SER A 124 -19.57 1.26 10.94
N VAL A 125 -20.23 1.54 12.06
CA VAL A 125 -19.62 1.60 13.39
C VAL A 125 -20.29 0.61 14.33
N THR A 126 -19.47 -0.21 14.98
CA THR A 126 -19.91 -1.20 15.95
C THR A 126 -19.35 -0.86 17.33
N VAL A 127 -20.23 -0.78 18.33
CA VAL A 127 -19.87 -0.58 19.74
C VAL A 127 -19.88 -1.95 20.44
N TYR A 128 -18.73 -2.37 20.99
CA TYR A 128 -18.59 -3.69 21.61
C TYR A 128 -19.01 -3.71 23.08
N ASN A 129 -19.03 -2.56 23.76
CA ASN A 129 -19.39 -2.43 25.17
C ASN A 129 -20.64 -1.56 25.40
N PRO A 130 -21.85 -2.01 25.01
CA PRO A 130 -23.08 -1.21 25.10
C PRO A 130 -23.47 -0.84 26.54
N ASN A 131 -23.11 -1.68 27.52
CA ASN A 131 -23.43 -1.46 28.94
C ASN A 131 -22.47 -0.48 29.65
N HIS A 132 -21.51 0.12 28.92
CA HIS A 132 -20.54 1.04 29.51
C HIS A 132 -21.22 2.36 29.86
N VAL A 133 -21.10 2.80 31.12
CA VAL A 133 -21.70 4.04 31.61
C VAL A 133 -20.78 5.20 31.26
N ILE A 134 -21.33 6.21 30.58
CA ILE A 134 -20.60 7.42 30.18
C ILE A 134 -20.80 8.52 31.24
N ALA A 135 -22.06 8.77 31.62
CA ALA A 135 -22.43 9.80 32.58
C ALA A 135 -23.72 9.41 33.34
N THR A 136 -24.04 10.13 34.40
CA THR A 136 -25.25 9.95 35.20
C THR A 136 -25.96 11.30 35.38
N LEU A 137 -27.17 11.41 34.85
CA LEU A 137 -28.02 12.61 34.91
C LEU A 137 -28.83 12.60 36.21
N THR A 138 -28.75 13.69 36.98
CA THR A 138 -29.54 13.86 38.23
C THR A 138 -30.87 14.54 37.98
N ASP A 139 -30.92 15.44 37.00
CA ASP A 139 -32.08 16.27 36.68
C ASP A 139 -32.57 16.01 35.24
N SER A 140 -33.77 16.49 34.93
CA SER A 140 -34.32 16.40 33.57
C SER A 140 -33.69 17.43 32.64
N ILE A 141 -32.47 17.15 32.22
CA ILE A 141 -31.67 17.98 31.30
C ILE A 141 -31.46 17.21 30.01
N ASP A 142 -31.44 17.95 28.90
CA ASP A 142 -31.12 17.40 27.58
C ASP A 142 -29.60 17.32 27.42
N PHE A 143 -29.07 16.11 27.51
CA PHE A 143 -27.66 15.80 27.32
C PHE A 143 -27.42 15.41 25.86
N GLU A 144 -26.62 16.21 25.16
CA GLU A 144 -26.22 15.97 23.77
C GLU A 144 -24.70 15.96 23.68
N MET A 145 -24.16 14.91 23.06
CA MET A 145 -22.73 14.71 22.85
C MET A 145 -22.46 14.20 21.43
N GLU A 146 -21.46 14.77 20.77
CA GLU A 146 -20.91 14.27 19.51
C GLU A 146 -19.53 13.65 19.77
N LEU A 147 -19.30 12.45 19.23
CA LEU A 147 -18.06 11.69 19.37
C LEU A 147 -17.46 11.49 17.97
N THR A 148 -16.25 11.98 17.74
CA THR A 148 -15.53 11.71 16.49
C THR A 148 -14.69 10.44 16.67
N ILE A 149 -14.82 9.49 15.74
CA ILE A 149 -14.05 8.25 15.74
C ILE A 149 -13.16 8.23 14.51
N GLY A 150 -11.90 7.86 14.74
CA GLY A 150 -10.91 7.64 13.68
C GLY A 150 -10.37 6.22 13.72
N ARG A 151 -9.82 5.79 12.59
CA ARG A 151 -8.93 4.64 12.51
C ARG A 151 -7.48 5.09 12.64
N GLY A 152 -6.67 4.27 13.28
CA GLY A 152 -5.27 4.60 13.49
C GLY A 152 -4.46 3.41 13.99
N ARG A 153 -3.24 3.70 14.41
CA ARG A 153 -2.30 2.72 14.97
C ARG A 153 -1.62 3.28 16.20
N GLY A 154 -1.41 2.42 17.19
CA GLY A 154 -0.67 2.77 18.40
C GLY A 154 -1.42 3.79 19.26
N TYR A 155 -0.72 4.84 19.66
CA TYR A 155 -1.22 5.87 20.57
C TYR A 155 -0.86 7.23 20.02
N VAL A 156 -1.86 8.11 19.90
CA VAL A 156 -1.68 9.50 19.51
C VAL A 156 -2.17 10.38 20.65
N PRO A 157 -1.31 11.24 21.23
CA PRO A 157 -1.71 12.13 22.30
C PRO A 157 -2.61 13.26 21.76
N ALA A 158 -3.52 13.75 22.60
CA ALA A 158 -4.46 14.82 22.24
C ALA A 158 -3.77 16.07 21.67
N ALA A 159 -2.58 16.42 22.18
CA ALA A 159 -1.82 17.58 21.73
C ALA A 159 -1.33 17.47 20.27
N GLU A 160 -0.95 16.27 19.83
CA GLU A 160 -0.52 16.03 18.45
C GLU A 160 -1.73 16.05 17.49
N GLN A 161 -2.85 15.50 17.95
CA GLN A 161 -4.11 15.53 17.22
C GLN A 161 -4.62 16.96 17.01
N TYR A 162 -4.52 17.80 18.04
CA TYR A 162 -4.89 19.22 17.97
C TYR A 162 -4.00 20.02 17.02
N ALA A 163 -2.71 19.67 16.93
CA ALA A 163 -1.77 20.34 16.03
C ALA A 163 -1.91 19.94 14.55
N THR A 164 -2.49 18.77 14.29
CA THR A 164 -2.63 18.21 12.93
C THR A 164 -3.90 18.72 12.23
N LYS A 165 -4.91 19.17 12.97
CA LYS A 165 -6.14 19.73 12.40
C LYS A 165 -5.94 21.21 12.03
N ASP A 166 -6.19 21.52 10.76
CA ASP A 166 -6.10 22.89 10.22
C ASP A 166 -7.21 23.82 10.78
N ASP A 167 -8.39 23.25 11.07
CA ASP A 167 -9.54 23.98 11.62
C ASP A 167 -9.77 23.62 13.09
N GLN A 168 -9.67 24.62 13.96
CA GLN A 168 -9.95 24.50 15.39
C GLN A 168 -11.33 25.06 15.71
N VAL A 169 -12.29 24.17 15.99
CA VAL A 169 -13.64 24.56 16.39
C VAL A 169 -13.72 24.69 17.91
N ILE A 170 -14.25 25.81 18.39
CA ILE A 170 -14.45 26.04 19.83
C ILE A 170 -15.48 25.02 20.35
N GLY A 171 -15.19 24.39 21.51
CA GLY A 171 -16.01 23.35 22.12
C GLY A 171 -15.71 21.92 21.64
N GLU A 172 -14.76 21.73 20.73
CA GLU A 172 -14.20 20.40 20.43
C GLU A 172 -13.04 20.09 21.38
N ILE A 173 -13.21 19.06 22.21
CA ILE A 173 -12.22 18.61 23.18
C ILE A 173 -11.47 17.41 22.56
N PRO A 174 -10.19 17.56 22.21
CA PRO A 174 -9.39 16.45 21.70
C PRO A 174 -9.11 15.45 22.84
N ILE A 175 -9.20 14.15 22.54
CA ILE A 175 -8.89 13.09 23.47
C ILE A 175 -7.68 12.30 22.96
N ASP A 176 -6.91 11.79 23.91
CA ASP A 176 -5.89 10.79 23.63
C ASP A 176 -6.47 9.53 22.96
N ALA A 177 -6.11 9.33 21.69
CA ALA A 177 -6.60 8.19 20.92
C ALA A 177 -5.71 6.95 21.13
N VAL A 178 -6.29 5.91 21.73
CA VAL A 178 -5.67 4.59 21.91
C VAL A 178 -6.25 3.63 20.87
N TYR A 179 -5.57 3.49 19.73
CA TYR A 179 -6.05 2.66 18.62
C TYR A 179 -5.71 1.17 18.76
N SER A 180 -4.98 0.76 19.79
CA SER A 180 -4.49 -0.61 19.91
C SER A 180 -5.56 -1.55 20.47
N PRO A 181 -6.04 -2.56 19.70
CA PRO A 181 -7.03 -3.53 20.19
C PRO A 181 -6.41 -4.58 21.14
N VAL A 182 -5.07 -4.67 21.17
CA VAL A 182 -4.34 -5.65 21.99
C VAL A 182 -3.98 -5.04 23.35
N GLN A 183 -4.68 -5.49 24.40
CA GLN A 183 -4.46 -4.98 25.76
C GLN A 183 -3.19 -5.54 26.40
N ARG A 184 -2.90 -6.82 26.17
CA ARG A 184 -1.76 -7.50 26.80
C ARG A 184 -1.21 -8.59 25.92
N VAL A 185 0.12 -8.76 25.95
CA VAL A 185 0.81 -9.89 25.32
C VAL A 185 1.89 -10.42 26.26
N ARG A 186 1.91 -11.74 26.43
CA ARG A 186 2.93 -12.45 27.20
C ARG A 186 3.49 -13.58 26.33
N TYR A 187 4.81 -13.73 26.33
CA TYR A 187 5.44 -14.90 25.72
C TYR A 187 6.27 -15.66 26.76
N ARG A 188 6.42 -16.96 26.54
CA ARG A 188 7.32 -17.85 27.27
C ARG A 188 8.02 -18.75 26.28
N VAL A 189 9.28 -19.05 26.53
CA VAL A 189 10.07 -19.99 25.73
C VAL A 189 10.42 -21.18 26.60
N GLU A 190 10.10 -22.37 26.12
CA GLU A 190 10.37 -23.66 26.77
C GLU A 190 11.24 -24.52 25.86
N ASN A 191 11.95 -25.50 26.39
CA ASN A 191 12.72 -26.42 25.55
C ASN A 191 11.83 -27.57 25.05
N THR A 192 11.92 -27.88 23.76
CA THR A 192 11.23 -29.01 23.13
C THR A 192 12.21 -30.00 22.51
N ARG A 193 11.79 -31.26 22.42
CA ARG A 193 12.61 -32.35 21.85
C ARG A 193 12.07 -32.70 20.47
N VAL A 194 12.94 -32.60 19.46
CA VAL A 194 12.65 -33.04 18.10
C VAL A 194 13.55 -34.23 17.76
N GLY A 195 12.95 -35.42 17.66
CA GLY A 195 13.69 -36.66 17.44
C GLY A 195 14.69 -36.96 18.55
N GLN A 196 15.99 -36.90 18.24
CA GLN A 196 17.08 -37.16 19.20
C GLN A 196 17.65 -35.89 19.86
N GLN A 197 17.36 -34.71 19.32
CA GLN A 197 17.88 -33.44 19.81
C GLN A 197 16.87 -32.77 20.76
N THR A 198 17.34 -32.26 21.90
CA THR A 198 16.50 -31.72 23.00
C THR A 198 16.66 -30.20 23.20
N ASN A 199 17.39 -29.53 22.31
CA ASN A 199 17.82 -28.14 22.45
C ASN A 199 17.04 -27.17 21.55
N PHE A 200 15.84 -27.55 21.10
CA PHE A 200 14.96 -26.67 20.35
C PHE A 200 14.09 -25.86 21.30
N ASP A 201 13.66 -24.69 20.84
CA ASP A 201 12.79 -23.78 21.54
C ASP A 201 11.33 -24.04 21.12
N ARG A 202 10.42 -23.98 22.09
CA ARG A 202 8.97 -23.92 21.96
C ARG A 202 8.51 -22.56 22.44
N LEU A 203 7.86 -21.81 21.57
CA LEU A 203 7.31 -20.49 21.89
C LEU A 203 5.84 -20.64 22.28
N ILE A 204 5.49 -20.19 23.48
CA ILE A 204 4.11 -20.06 23.95
C ILE A 204 3.79 -18.58 24.01
N LEU A 205 2.80 -18.14 23.26
CA LEU A 205 2.36 -16.75 23.15
C LEU A 205 0.90 -16.64 23.62
N ASP A 206 0.70 -15.86 24.66
CA ASP A 206 -0.60 -15.52 25.23
C ASP A 206 -0.98 -14.10 24.79
N ILE A 207 -2.10 -13.94 24.09
CA ILE A 207 -2.59 -12.65 23.55
C ILE A 207 -3.96 -12.35 24.15
N TRP A 208 -4.14 -11.14 24.67
CA TRP A 208 -5.41 -10.61 25.16
C TRP A 208 -5.84 -9.41 24.30
N THR A 209 -7.04 -9.50 23.72
CA THR A 209 -7.68 -8.46 22.92
C THR A 209 -8.93 -7.93 23.62
N ASP A 210 -9.41 -6.77 23.17
CA ASP A 210 -10.64 -6.11 23.61
C ASP A 210 -11.92 -6.70 23.01
N GLY A 211 -11.78 -7.61 22.03
CA GLY A 211 -12.89 -8.24 21.29
C GLY A 211 -13.15 -7.63 19.91
N THR A 212 -12.54 -6.47 19.61
CA THR A 212 -12.65 -5.82 18.30
C THR A 212 -12.03 -6.68 17.20
N VAL A 213 -10.86 -7.25 17.49
CA VAL A 213 -10.14 -8.17 16.61
C VAL A 213 -9.85 -9.47 17.35
N SER A 214 -10.04 -10.61 16.67
CA SER A 214 -9.74 -11.90 17.27
C SER A 214 -8.23 -12.10 17.46
N PRO A 215 -7.78 -12.80 18.53
CA PRO A 215 -6.37 -13.04 18.79
C PRO A 215 -5.63 -13.73 17.63
N GLU A 216 -6.34 -14.59 16.87
CA GLU A 216 -5.81 -15.27 15.69
C GLU A 216 -5.49 -14.29 14.56
N MET A 217 -6.42 -13.37 14.27
CA MET A 217 -6.24 -12.36 13.25
C MET A 217 -5.10 -11.40 13.61
N CYS A 218 -5.03 -10.95 14.87
CA CYS A 218 -3.91 -10.13 15.36
C CYS A 218 -2.56 -10.82 15.18
N LEU A 219 -2.47 -12.13 15.43
CA LEU A 219 -1.24 -12.90 15.24
C LEU A 219 -0.84 -12.97 13.76
N VAL A 220 -1.80 -13.21 12.86
CA VAL A 220 -1.56 -13.25 11.42
C VAL A 220 -1.11 -11.89 10.89
N GLU A 221 -1.76 -10.81 11.32
CA GLU A 221 -1.40 -9.45 10.92
C GLU A 221 -0.02 -9.04 11.43
N SER A 222 0.28 -9.29 12.71
CA SER A 222 1.61 -8.99 13.27
C SER A 222 2.72 -9.76 12.54
N ALA A 223 2.50 -11.02 12.18
CA ALA A 223 3.44 -11.81 11.39
C ALA A 223 3.62 -11.25 9.96
N LYS A 224 2.53 -10.82 9.30
CA LYS A 224 2.58 -10.16 7.99
C LYS A 224 3.37 -8.85 8.05
N ILE A 225 3.15 -8.03 9.08
CA ILE A 225 3.86 -6.77 9.31
C ILE A 225 5.36 -7.05 9.51
N LEU A 226 5.71 -8.01 10.38
CA LEU A 226 7.10 -8.41 10.60
C LEU A 226 7.79 -8.82 9.29
N ARG A 227 7.12 -9.66 8.49
CA ARG A 227 7.64 -10.11 7.20
C ARG A 227 7.88 -8.94 6.24
N LYS A 228 6.92 -8.01 6.14
CA LYS A 228 7.06 -6.82 5.29
C LYS A 228 8.28 -5.97 5.68
N HIS A 229 8.52 -5.77 6.99
CA HIS A 229 9.72 -5.07 7.45
C HIS A 229 11.02 -5.82 7.18
N LEU A 230 10.99 -7.16 7.15
CA LEU A 230 12.16 -7.97 6.83
C LEU A 230 12.50 -7.98 5.33
N ASN A 231 11.54 -7.70 4.44
CA ASN A 231 11.77 -7.72 2.99
C ASN A 231 12.89 -6.77 2.54
N ALA A 232 13.01 -5.59 3.16
CA ALA A 232 14.08 -4.63 2.84
C ALA A 232 15.48 -5.21 3.07
N PHE A 233 15.65 -6.06 4.10
CA PHE A 233 16.92 -6.74 4.37
C PHE A 233 17.19 -7.89 3.40
N VAL A 234 16.13 -8.56 2.92
CA VAL A 234 16.24 -9.62 1.92
C VAL A 234 16.65 -9.04 0.56
N GLN A 235 16.11 -7.87 0.23
CA GLN A 235 16.32 -7.14 -1.03
C GLN A 235 17.47 -6.13 -0.96
N PHE A 236 18.52 -6.42 -0.17
CA PHE A 236 19.60 -5.48 0.15
C PHE A 236 20.26 -4.77 -1.07
N ASN A 237 20.35 -5.45 -2.24
CA ASN A 237 21.02 -4.92 -3.43
C ASN A 237 20.05 -4.50 -4.56
N SER A 238 18.77 -4.85 -4.49
CA SER A 238 17.78 -4.31 -5.40
C SER A 238 17.23 -3.07 -4.70
N LEU A 239 17.63 -1.87 -5.14
CA LEU A 239 16.93 -0.64 -4.75
C LEU A 239 15.44 -0.94 -4.83
N GLY A 240 14.74 -0.84 -3.69
CA GLY A 240 13.32 -1.10 -3.61
C GLY A 240 12.58 -0.13 -4.53
N SER A 241 12.39 -0.50 -5.79
CA SER A 241 11.51 0.14 -6.76
C SER A 241 10.02 -0.07 -6.41
N SER A 242 9.72 -0.36 -5.14
CA SER A 242 8.38 -0.63 -4.63
C SER A 242 8.09 0.16 -3.36
N LEU A 243 8.52 1.43 -3.33
CA LEU A 243 7.65 2.48 -2.83
C LEU A 243 6.98 3.07 -4.07
N VAL A 244 5.98 2.35 -4.57
CA VAL A 244 5.21 2.72 -5.75
C VAL A 244 4.49 4.02 -5.42
N SER A 245 5.05 5.16 -5.84
CA SER A 245 4.22 6.34 -6.14
C SER A 245 3.15 5.87 -7.12
N ALA A 246 1.90 6.29 -6.91
CA ALA A 246 0.77 5.95 -7.78
C ALA A 246 1.04 6.25 -9.27
N GLU A 247 1.98 7.16 -9.57
CA GLU A 247 2.44 7.47 -10.93
C GLU A 247 3.29 6.36 -11.56
N ALA A 248 4.06 5.61 -10.77
CA ALA A 248 4.87 4.48 -11.26
C ALA A 248 4.02 3.22 -11.53
N ALA A 249 2.87 3.07 -10.84
CA ALA A 249 1.91 1.99 -11.14
C ALA A 249 1.24 2.17 -12.50
N ALA A 250 0.93 3.42 -12.87
CA ALA A 250 0.37 3.76 -14.17
C ALA A 250 1.38 3.53 -15.31
N ALA A 251 2.66 3.84 -15.08
CA ALA A 251 3.74 3.56 -16.04
C ALA A 251 4.00 2.04 -16.19
N ALA A 252 4.01 1.27 -15.09
CA ALA A 252 4.24 -0.18 -15.13
C ALA A 252 3.08 -0.97 -15.77
N ALA A 253 1.84 -0.49 -15.70
CA ALA A 253 0.70 -1.10 -16.39
C ALA A 253 0.81 -0.99 -17.92
N VAL A 254 1.41 0.11 -18.41
CA VAL A 254 1.69 0.32 -19.85
C VAL A 254 2.82 -0.60 -20.32
N ASP A 255 3.84 -0.83 -19.49
CA ASP A 255 4.95 -1.72 -19.82
C ASP A 255 4.53 -3.20 -19.89
N GLU A 256 3.62 -3.66 -19.03
CA GLU A 256 3.14 -5.07 -19.04
C GLU A 256 2.33 -5.40 -20.32
N GLU A 257 1.48 -4.49 -20.81
CA GLU A 257 0.76 -4.70 -22.07
C GLU A 257 1.70 -4.66 -23.28
N LEU A 258 2.72 -3.80 -23.25
CA LEU A 258 3.73 -3.71 -24.30
C LEU A 258 4.59 -4.99 -24.35
N ILE A 259 5.00 -5.51 -23.20
CA ILE A 259 5.76 -6.76 -23.09
C ILE A 259 4.95 -7.93 -23.66
N ARG A 260 3.65 -8.03 -23.34
CA ARG A 260 2.77 -9.06 -23.91
C ARG A 260 2.65 -8.98 -25.43
N LYS A 261 2.59 -7.77 -26.00
CA LYS A 261 2.55 -7.58 -27.46
C LYS A 261 3.88 -7.98 -28.12
N LEU A 262 5.01 -7.76 -27.46
CA LEU A 262 6.35 -8.10 -27.96
C LEU A 262 6.66 -9.61 -27.86
N GLU A 263 6.14 -10.29 -26.83
CA GLU A 263 6.33 -11.73 -26.64
C GLU A 263 5.42 -12.61 -27.51
N MET A 264 4.44 -12.02 -28.18
CA MET A 264 3.53 -12.71 -29.10
C MET A 264 4.31 -13.43 -30.23
N PRO A 265 3.91 -14.66 -30.60
CA PRO A 265 4.51 -15.37 -31.72
C PRO A 265 4.03 -14.78 -33.07
N ILE A 266 4.89 -14.82 -34.09
CA ILE A 266 4.57 -14.27 -35.42
C ILE A 266 3.43 -15.02 -36.10
N THR A 267 3.13 -16.26 -35.69
CA THR A 267 1.99 -17.04 -36.19
C THR A 267 0.63 -16.44 -35.83
N GLU A 268 0.56 -15.63 -34.78
CA GLU A 268 -0.67 -14.93 -34.36
C GLU A 268 -0.87 -13.59 -35.08
N LEU A 269 0.18 -13.08 -35.74
CA LEU A 269 0.03 -12.02 -36.72
C LEU A 269 -0.56 -12.66 -37.98
N ASP A 270 -1.83 -12.38 -38.29
CA ASP A 270 -2.54 -12.81 -39.51
C ASP A 270 -1.89 -12.27 -40.80
N LEU A 271 -0.71 -12.78 -41.13
CA LEU A 271 0.11 -12.44 -42.28
C LEU A 271 -0.23 -13.35 -43.45
N THR A 272 -0.02 -12.86 -44.67
CA THR A 272 -0.12 -13.71 -45.86
C THR A 272 0.91 -14.82 -45.84
N VAL A 273 0.56 -15.95 -46.45
CA VAL A 273 1.41 -17.16 -46.59
C VAL A 273 2.80 -16.86 -47.15
N ARG A 274 2.95 -15.79 -47.95
CA ARG A 274 4.26 -15.35 -48.46
C ARG A 274 5.09 -14.71 -47.36
N SER A 275 4.49 -13.78 -46.61
CA SER A 275 5.16 -13.00 -45.57
C SER A 275 5.52 -13.89 -44.37
N SER A 276 4.67 -14.85 -43.97
CA SER A 276 4.97 -15.83 -42.92
C SER A 276 6.16 -16.72 -43.30
N ASN A 277 6.13 -17.33 -44.49
CA ASN A 277 7.20 -18.23 -44.94
C ASN A 277 8.56 -17.52 -45.08
N CYS A 278 8.56 -16.23 -45.43
CA CYS A 278 9.77 -15.43 -45.48
C CYS A 278 10.38 -15.17 -44.10
N LEU A 279 9.54 -14.92 -43.09
CA LEU A 279 9.98 -14.70 -41.70
C LEU A 279 10.44 -16.00 -41.05
N ASP A 280 9.77 -17.12 -41.34
CA ASP A 280 10.16 -18.46 -40.89
C ASP A 280 11.53 -18.86 -41.45
N MET A 281 11.79 -18.58 -42.73
CA MET A 281 13.12 -18.81 -43.34
C MET A 281 14.22 -17.93 -42.76
N ALA A 282 13.87 -16.78 -42.17
CA ALA A 282 14.78 -15.88 -41.49
C ALA A 282 14.92 -16.18 -39.98
N CYS A 283 14.32 -17.27 -39.51
CA CYS A 283 14.29 -17.68 -38.10
C CYS A 283 13.72 -16.62 -37.14
N ILE A 284 12.84 -15.74 -37.64
CA ILE A 284 12.16 -14.73 -36.81
C ILE A 284 10.88 -15.37 -36.30
N THR A 285 10.79 -15.58 -34.99
CA THR A 285 9.68 -16.34 -34.37
C THR A 285 8.78 -15.48 -33.48
N LYS A 286 9.32 -14.41 -32.90
CA LYS A 286 8.61 -13.49 -32.00
C LYS A 286 8.49 -12.08 -32.59
N VAL A 287 7.44 -11.36 -32.20
CA VAL A 287 7.25 -9.95 -32.59
C VAL A 287 8.41 -9.06 -32.13
N ALA A 288 8.96 -9.33 -30.94
CA ALA A 288 10.15 -8.66 -30.42
C ALA A 288 11.34 -8.68 -31.41
N GLN A 289 11.60 -9.82 -32.05
CA GLN A 289 12.69 -10.00 -33.01
C GLN A 289 12.41 -9.31 -34.35
N LEU A 290 11.13 -9.13 -34.70
CA LEU A 290 10.73 -8.41 -35.91
C LEU A 290 10.87 -6.90 -35.73
N VAL A 291 10.48 -6.39 -34.56
CA VAL A 291 10.52 -4.97 -34.20
C VAL A 291 11.94 -4.46 -34.02
N SER A 292 12.90 -5.32 -33.64
CA SER A 292 14.32 -4.97 -33.55
C SER A 292 14.99 -4.73 -34.91
N MET A 293 14.42 -5.24 -36.00
CA MET A 293 15.01 -5.14 -37.33
C MET A 293 14.62 -3.84 -38.04
N THR A 294 15.53 -3.32 -38.85
CA THR A 294 15.26 -2.15 -39.68
C THR A 294 14.62 -2.52 -41.02
N ASP A 295 13.91 -1.56 -41.63
CA ASP A 295 13.32 -1.70 -42.97
C ASP A 295 14.33 -2.21 -44.02
N ARG A 296 15.59 -1.80 -43.90
CA ARG A 296 16.66 -2.14 -44.84
C ARG A 296 17.09 -3.60 -44.70
N GLU A 297 17.14 -4.10 -43.47
CA GLU A 297 17.52 -5.48 -43.18
C GLU A 297 16.43 -6.46 -43.64
N LEU A 298 15.15 -6.11 -43.43
CA LEU A 298 14.03 -6.93 -43.90
C LEU A 298 13.99 -7.02 -45.44
N LEU A 299 14.31 -5.94 -46.16
CA LEU A 299 14.43 -5.97 -47.63
C LEU A 299 15.62 -6.78 -48.13
N GLY A 300 16.61 -7.06 -47.29
CA GLY A 300 17.76 -7.91 -47.60
C GLY A 300 17.45 -9.41 -47.50
N LEU A 301 16.33 -9.80 -46.89
CA LEU A 301 15.95 -11.21 -46.71
C LEU A 301 15.57 -11.87 -48.04
N ARG A 302 15.95 -13.14 -48.20
CA ARG A 302 15.68 -13.94 -49.39
C ARG A 302 14.17 -14.03 -49.65
N SER A 303 13.76 -13.67 -50.86
CA SER A 303 12.35 -13.68 -51.29
C SER A 303 11.43 -12.66 -50.60
N PHE A 304 11.98 -11.67 -49.87
CA PHE A 304 11.21 -10.61 -49.22
C PHE A 304 10.96 -9.43 -50.16
N GLY A 305 9.70 -8.98 -50.26
CA GLY A 305 9.28 -7.98 -51.25
C GLY A 305 8.69 -6.71 -50.64
N ARG A 306 8.63 -5.63 -51.43
CA ARG A 306 8.01 -4.35 -51.04
C ARG A 306 6.54 -4.46 -50.62
N THR A 307 5.84 -5.47 -51.12
CA THR A 307 4.43 -5.72 -50.76
C THR A 307 4.31 -6.35 -49.37
N SER A 308 5.19 -7.29 -49.02
CA SER A 308 5.27 -7.90 -47.69
C SER A 308 5.72 -6.90 -46.62
N LEU A 309 6.63 -5.99 -46.94
CA LEU A 309 7.04 -4.92 -46.03
C LEU A 309 5.89 -3.99 -45.65
N ARG A 310 5.06 -3.58 -46.63
CA ARG A 310 3.88 -2.74 -46.36
C ARG A 310 2.83 -3.46 -45.53
N GLU A 311 2.67 -4.76 -45.74
CA GLU A 311 1.76 -5.60 -44.98
C GLU A 311 2.17 -5.68 -43.50
N ILE A 312 3.46 -5.94 -43.24
CA ILE A 312 4.00 -6.00 -41.87
C ILE A 312 3.87 -4.66 -41.16
N LYS A 313 4.22 -3.54 -41.83
CA LYS A 313 4.06 -2.20 -41.24
C LYS A 313 2.63 -1.92 -40.82
N ARG A 314 1.66 -2.24 -41.67
CA ARG A 314 0.24 -2.05 -41.36
C ARG A 314 -0.20 -2.88 -40.15
N LYS A 315 0.26 -4.13 -40.05
CA LYS A 315 -0.08 -5.01 -38.92
C LYS A 315 0.62 -4.62 -37.62
N LEU A 316 1.82 -4.06 -37.69
CA LEU A 316 2.50 -3.49 -36.53
C LEU A 316 1.85 -2.18 -36.08
N GLU A 317 1.40 -1.34 -37.02
CA GLU A 317 0.62 -0.13 -36.72
C GLU A 317 -0.71 -0.47 -36.01
N ASP A 318 -1.40 -1.54 -36.42
CA ASP A 318 -2.61 -2.05 -35.73
C ASP A 318 -2.32 -2.43 -34.25
N LEU A 319 -1.09 -2.82 -33.94
CA LEU A 319 -0.62 -3.18 -32.60
C LEU A 319 0.09 -2.04 -31.85
N SER A 320 0.12 -0.84 -32.44
CA SER A 320 0.86 0.34 -31.95
C SER A 320 2.37 0.12 -31.81
N LEU A 321 2.97 -0.66 -32.71
CA LEU A 321 4.41 -0.96 -32.78
C LEU A 321 5.02 -0.41 -34.07
N SER A 322 6.33 -0.12 -34.04
CA SER A 322 7.09 0.38 -35.20
C SER A 322 8.38 -0.41 -35.39
N LEU A 323 8.86 -0.50 -36.64
CA LEU A 323 10.12 -1.18 -36.96
C LEU A 323 11.33 -0.34 -36.51
N GLY A 324 12.34 -0.99 -35.94
CA GLY A 324 13.56 -0.34 -35.41
C GLY A 324 13.40 0.29 -34.02
N MET A 325 12.42 -0.17 -33.23
CA MET A 325 12.25 0.28 -31.84
C MET A 325 13.31 -0.33 -30.92
N GLN A 326 13.79 0.44 -29.94
CA GLN A 326 14.67 -0.08 -28.89
C GLN A 326 13.84 -0.92 -27.90
N LEU A 327 14.23 -2.17 -27.66
CA LEU A 327 13.49 -3.05 -26.75
C LEU A 327 13.72 -2.68 -25.28
N PRO A 328 12.69 -2.83 -24.43
CA PRO A 328 12.84 -2.69 -22.99
C PRO A 328 13.73 -3.79 -22.39
N PRO A 329 14.42 -3.52 -21.27
CA PRO A 329 15.33 -4.49 -20.64
C PRO A 329 14.55 -5.72 -20.14
N GLY A 330 14.87 -6.90 -20.69
CA GLY A 330 14.24 -8.17 -20.32
C GLY A 330 13.59 -8.95 -21.47
N VAL A 331 13.50 -8.37 -22.67
CA VAL A 331 13.00 -9.06 -23.87
C VAL A 331 14.16 -9.43 -24.80
N ASP A 332 14.35 -10.73 -25.04
CA ASP A 332 15.42 -11.25 -25.90
C ASP A 332 15.11 -10.98 -27.39
N GLY A 333 15.75 -9.97 -27.97
CA GLY A 333 15.67 -9.62 -29.40
C GLY A 333 16.74 -10.28 -30.28
N THR A 334 17.55 -11.19 -29.74
CA THR A 334 18.66 -11.79 -30.48
C THR A 334 18.17 -12.80 -31.52
N ILE A 335 18.55 -12.60 -32.78
CA ILE A 335 18.35 -13.55 -33.87
C ILE A 335 19.60 -14.42 -33.96
N VAL A 336 19.47 -15.72 -33.68
CA VAL A 336 20.54 -16.69 -33.93
C VAL A 336 20.37 -17.17 -35.37
N MET A 337 21.18 -16.68 -36.30
CA MET A 337 21.21 -17.24 -37.65
C MET A 337 21.95 -18.59 -37.60
N GLU A 338 21.24 -19.70 -37.77
CA GLU A 338 21.86 -20.99 -38.04
C GLU A 338 22.23 -21.10 -39.53
N ASP A 339 23.53 -21.19 -39.81
CA ASP A 339 24.09 -21.39 -41.15
C ASP A 339 23.60 -22.70 -41.78
N CYS A 340 22.72 -22.60 -42.77
CA CYS A 340 22.39 -23.71 -43.67
C CYS A 340 23.27 -23.69 -44.92
N GLY A 341 24.44 -24.35 -44.84
CA GLY A 341 25.05 -25.17 -45.90
C GLY A 341 25.58 -24.53 -47.21
N GLU A 342 26.92 -24.46 -47.29
CA GLU A 342 27.85 -24.55 -48.43
C GLU A 342 27.76 -23.61 -49.66
N GLY A 343 28.86 -22.85 -49.87
CA GLY A 343 29.44 -22.67 -51.21
C GLY A 343 30.07 -21.31 -51.54
N ALA A 344 31.27 -21.00 -51.00
CA ALA A 344 32.36 -20.32 -51.72
C ALA A 344 33.54 -19.99 -50.77
N THR A 345 34.69 -20.61 -51.02
CA THR A 345 36.00 -20.25 -50.45
C THR A 345 36.64 -19.11 -51.25
N PHE A 346 37.11 -18.06 -50.58
CA PHE A 346 38.23 -17.18 -50.98
C PHE A 346 38.39 -16.08 -49.92
N ASP A 347 39.55 -15.60 -49.45
CA ASP A 347 40.90 -16.09 -49.19
C ASP A 347 41.43 -15.12 -48.10
N LEU A 348 42.30 -15.58 -47.22
CA LEU A 348 42.88 -14.81 -46.12
C LEU A 348 43.90 -13.78 -46.63
N GLY A 349 43.92 -12.57 -46.05
CA GLY A 349 45.01 -11.63 -46.25
C GLY A 349 45.04 -10.49 -45.23
N GLU A 350 46.03 -10.57 -44.32
CA GLU A 350 46.73 -9.48 -43.60
C GLU A 350 45.89 -8.56 -42.68
N GLU A 351 46.36 -8.06 -41.54
CA GLU A 351 47.49 -8.28 -40.64
C GLU A 351 47.08 -7.47 -39.39
N LEU A 352 47.27 -8.01 -38.17
CA LEU A 352 47.21 -7.19 -36.96
C LEU A 352 48.54 -6.46 -36.81
N PRO A 353 48.52 -5.21 -36.34
CA PRO A 353 49.53 -4.81 -35.37
C PRO A 353 48.92 -4.29 -34.07
N SER A 354 49.62 -4.69 -33.02
CA SER A 354 49.50 -4.39 -31.60
C SER A 354 49.90 -2.97 -31.23
N GLU A 355 49.34 -2.53 -30.09
CA GLU A 355 49.95 -1.75 -29.00
C GLU A 355 50.59 -0.38 -29.33
N ASP A 356 49.98 0.69 -28.77
CA ASP A 356 50.61 1.62 -27.81
C ASP A 356 49.94 3.01 -27.86
N ALA A 357 49.27 3.40 -26.78
CA ALA A 357 49.38 4.74 -26.17
C ALA A 357 48.34 4.91 -25.03
N GLU A 358 48.87 4.99 -23.82
CA GLU A 358 48.19 5.54 -22.64
C GLU A 358 47.76 7.00 -22.85
N PHE A 359 46.77 7.43 -22.07
CA PHE A 359 46.87 8.57 -21.13
C PHE A 359 45.67 9.56 -21.16
N THR A 360 45.00 9.55 -20.00
CA THR A 360 44.29 10.64 -19.28
C THR A 360 43.01 11.32 -19.78
N ILE A 361 42.11 11.33 -18.78
CA ILE A 361 40.97 12.20 -18.51
C ILE A 361 41.37 13.68 -18.56
N GLY A 362 40.58 14.49 -19.26
CA GLY A 362 40.58 15.95 -19.18
C GLY A 362 39.14 16.46 -19.11
N GLU A 363 38.87 17.30 -18.11
CA GLU A 363 37.60 18.00 -17.84
C GLU A 363 37.19 18.94 -18.99
N PRO A 364 35.89 19.31 -19.09
CA PRO A 364 35.39 20.19 -20.15
C PRO A 364 35.66 21.66 -19.82
N THR A 365 36.30 22.37 -20.75
CA THR A 365 36.40 23.83 -20.72
C THR A 365 35.22 24.48 -21.45
N GLU A 366 34.68 25.50 -20.80
CA GLU A 366 33.75 26.51 -21.29
C GLU A 366 34.27 27.20 -22.57
N GLU A 367 33.40 27.38 -23.56
CA GLU A 367 33.26 28.57 -24.41
C GLU A 367 32.25 28.27 -25.53
N ASP A 368 30.99 28.60 -25.28
CA ASP A 368 30.06 29.08 -26.31
C ASP A 368 28.95 29.86 -25.59
N ALA A 369 29.26 31.12 -25.30
CA ALA A 369 28.29 32.13 -24.87
C ALA A 369 28.26 33.22 -25.93
N VAL A 370 27.10 33.41 -26.59
CA VAL A 370 26.61 34.74 -27.00
C VAL A 370 25.07 34.73 -27.04
N GLU A 371 24.50 35.40 -26.04
CA GLU A 371 23.40 36.38 -26.05
C GLU A 371 22.04 36.05 -26.70
N THR A 372 20.98 36.11 -25.87
CA THR A 372 19.93 37.12 -26.09
C THR A 372 19.29 37.53 -24.76
N GLU A 373 19.19 38.84 -24.57
CA GLU A 373 18.84 39.53 -23.33
C GLU A 373 17.37 39.42 -22.89
N VAL A 374 17.26 39.33 -21.56
CA VAL A 374 16.26 39.81 -20.61
C VAL A 374 15.42 41.03 -21.06
N VAL A 375 14.10 40.98 -20.83
CA VAL A 375 13.36 42.10 -20.22
C VAL A 375 12.28 41.54 -19.29
N ALA A 376 12.46 41.78 -17.99
CA ALA A 376 11.40 41.74 -16.99
C ALA A 376 11.06 43.19 -16.62
N THR A 377 9.77 43.50 -16.49
CA THR A 377 9.28 44.64 -15.70
C THR A 377 7.99 44.25 -15.01
N ASP A 378 8.05 44.19 -13.68
CA ASP A 378 6.93 44.53 -12.81
C ASP A 378 6.41 45.93 -13.15
N ASP A 379 5.10 46.14 -13.14
CA ASP A 379 4.48 47.07 -12.17
C ASP A 379 2.94 47.11 -12.27
N SER A 380 2.32 46.98 -11.11
CA SER A 380 1.18 47.75 -10.59
C SER A 380 0.02 48.21 -11.51
N ALA A 381 -1.18 47.76 -11.10
CA ALA A 381 -2.31 48.60 -10.68
C ALA A 381 -3.34 49.17 -11.69
N VAL A 382 -4.61 49.01 -11.28
CA VAL A 382 -5.75 49.97 -11.33
C VAL A 382 -6.86 49.80 -12.39
N THR A 383 -8.10 49.89 -11.86
CA THR A 383 -9.43 50.24 -12.44
C THR A 383 -10.14 49.20 -13.31
N GLU A 384 -11.29 48.66 -12.90
CA GLU A 384 -12.64 49.25 -12.69
C GLU A 384 -13.51 49.23 -13.97
N GLU A 385 -14.82 49.11 -13.71
CA GLU A 385 -15.98 49.20 -14.61
C GLU A 385 -16.44 47.87 -15.24
N ASP A 386 -17.42 47.16 -14.67
CA ASP A 386 -18.84 47.51 -14.45
C ASP A 386 -19.69 47.36 -15.73
N SER A 387 -20.66 46.45 -15.67
CA SER A 387 -21.92 46.47 -16.43
C SER A 387 -22.78 45.29 -15.99
N THR A 388 -23.49 45.55 -14.90
CA THR A 388 -24.89 45.16 -14.70
C THR A 388 -25.76 45.29 -15.96
N GLU A 389 -26.68 44.33 -16.13
CA GLU A 389 -28.10 44.51 -16.50
C GLU A 389 -28.74 43.11 -16.36
N GLU A 390 -29.39 42.77 -15.24
CA GLU A 390 -30.79 43.07 -14.92
C GLU A 390 -31.75 42.97 -16.11
N LEU A 391 -32.74 42.07 -16.01
CA LEU A 391 -34.17 42.39 -15.84
C LEU A 391 -35.02 41.15 -16.15
N THR A 392 -35.70 40.62 -15.11
CA THR A 392 -37.17 40.50 -14.97
C THR A 392 -37.84 39.44 -15.85
N GLY A 393 -38.87 38.71 -15.42
CA GLY A 393 -39.72 38.77 -14.24
C GLY A 393 -41.04 38.06 -14.57
N GLY A 394 -41.81 37.69 -13.52
CA GLY A 394 -43.23 37.31 -13.59
C GLY A 394 -43.47 35.80 -13.58
N SER A 395 -43.98 35.18 -12.51
CA SER A 395 -45.34 35.27 -11.92
C SER A 395 -46.42 34.55 -12.72
N GLU A 396 -47.00 33.50 -12.12
CA GLU A 396 -48.43 33.07 -12.15
C GLU A 396 -48.47 31.65 -11.53
N GLU A 397 -49.02 31.46 -10.33
CA GLU A 397 -50.43 31.12 -10.03
C GLU A 397 -50.93 29.83 -10.72
N GLY A 398 -51.45 28.88 -9.94
CA GLY A 398 -52.13 27.70 -10.50
C GLY A 398 -52.39 26.56 -9.52
N THR A 399 -53.43 26.75 -8.70
CA THR A 399 -54.29 25.77 -8.03
C THR A 399 -54.43 24.39 -8.71
N GLU A 400 -54.23 23.30 -7.96
CA GLU A 400 -55.19 22.21 -7.63
C GLU A 400 -54.53 21.10 -6.78
#